data_AF-A0A7X7ZGY1-F1
#
_entry.id   AF-A0A7X7ZGY1-F1
#
_cell.length_a   1.000
_cell.length_b   1.000
_cell.length_c   1.000
_cell.angle_alpha   90.00
_cell.angle_beta   90.00
_cell.angle_gamma   90.00
#
_symmetry.space_group_name_H-M   'P 1'
#
loop_
_entity.id
_entity.type
_entity.pdbx_description
1 polymer ?
#
loop_
_entity_poly.entity_id
_entity_poly.type
_entity_poly.pdbx_seq_one_letter_code
_entity_poly.pdbx_strand_id
1 'polypeptide(L)'
;MDSSLVLVANAKDGTISAFELTEDALKPLGRSAVGAPGLPLAVDANRDLVFAGTSNPASVTTLRLDRASGALTPLGRYPLHGNPTYLTLSSDGGLLLNASYHQGLGEVLRVGDNGTLSAVGDPIAYRNLHSVQLSPDDAFCYFVSLGDDLVAQYALSTDGELTPLDPPTVGAPAGCGPRHIVLDSSGTSAYVITEYSGQVLHYRRDP
;
A
#
# COMPACT_ATOMS: atom_id res chain seq x y z
N MET A 1 18.94 -12.17 -20.85
CA MET A 1 18.75 -12.48 -19.42
C MET A 1 17.66 -11.54 -18.96
N ASP A 2 16.62 -12.07 -18.33
CA ASP A 2 15.58 -11.22 -17.75
C ASP A 2 16.21 -10.45 -16.58
N SER A 3 16.18 -9.12 -16.62
CA SER A 3 16.53 -8.28 -15.49
C SER A 3 15.29 -7.57 -15.00
N SER A 4 15.21 -7.36 -13.68
CA SER A 4 14.09 -6.67 -13.03
C SER A 4 14.57 -5.35 -12.46
N LEU A 5 13.72 -4.32 -12.52
CA LEU A 5 13.98 -3.07 -11.83
C LEU A 5 13.53 -3.18 -10.36
N VAL A 6 14.41 -2.79 -9.44
CA VAL A 6 14.12 -2.72 -8.01
C VAL A 6 14.17 -1.27 -7.56
N LEU A 7 13.11 -0.83 -6.88
CA LEU A 7 13.02 0.48 -6.25
C LEU A 7 13.12 0.34 -4.74
N VAL A 8 14.06 1.05 -4.12
CA VAL A 8 14.29 1.04 -2.68
C VAL A 8 14.01 2.42 -2.11
N ALA A 9 13.05 2.46 -1.20
CA ALA A 9 12.66 3.63 -0.46
C ALA A 9 13.64 3.98 0.66
N ASN A 10 14.36 5.10 0.54
CA ASN A 10 15.25 5.61 1.59
C ASN A 10 14.50 6.64 2.45
N ALA A 11 13.68 6.14 3.38
CA ALA A 11 12.70 6.96 4.09
C ALA A 11 13.29 8.18 4.83
N LYS A 12 14.48 8.09 5.44
CA LYS A 12 15.09 9.24 6.15
C LYS A 12 15.66 10.30 5.21
N ASP A 13 16.09 9.87 4.03
CA ASP A 13 16.76 10.75 3.07
C ASP A 13 15.78 11.37 2.08
N GLY A 14 14.52 10.91 2.05
CA GLY A 14 13.48 11.41 1.15
C GLY A 14 13.77 11.12 -0.32
N THR A 15 14.39 9.97 -0.60
CA THR A 15 14.80 9.55 -1.94
C THR A 15 14.41 8.11 -2.22
N ILE A 16 14.34 7.75 -3.49
CA ILE A 16 14.21 6.36 -3.95
C ILE A 16 15.46 6.01 -4.75
N SER A 17 16.09 4.88 -4.41
CA SER A 17 17.20 4.31 -5.17
C SER A 17 16.66 3.28 -6.17
N ALA A 18 17.21 3.28 -7.38
CA ALA A 18 16.89 2.32 -8.42
C ALA A 18 18.06 1.38 -8.66
N PHE A 19 17.75 0.10 -8.85
CA PHE A 19 18.73 -0.94 -9.14
C PHE A 19 18.24 -1.87 -10.24
N GLU A 20 19.17 -2.35 -11.06
CA GLU A 20 18.94 -3.51 -11.91
C GLU A 20 19.24 -4.77 -11.09
N LEU A 21 18.25 -5.65 -10.96
CA LEU A 21 18.40 -6.99 -10.41
C LEU A 21 18.61 -7.97 -11.57
N THR A 22 19.77 -8.61 -11.58
CA THR A 22 20.09 -9.79 -12.39
C THR A 22 20.17 -11.02 -11.49
N GLU A 23 20.28 -12.21 -12.06
CA GLU A 23 20.41 -13.48 -11.30
C GLU A 23 21.48 -13.41 -10.19
N ASP A 24 22.63 -12.80 -10.49
CA ASP A 24 23.79 -12.80 -9.58
C ASP A 24 24.03 -11.48 -8.83
N ALA A 25 23.28 -10.41 -9.12
CA ALA A 25 23.67 -9.07 -8.68
C ALA A 25 22.52 -8.06 -8.62
N LEU A 26 22.68 -7.11 -7.69
CA LEU A 26 21.91 -5.88 -7.63
C LEU A 26 22.82 -4.71 -8.01
N LYS A 27 22.64 -4.14 -9.20
CA LYS A 27 23.49 -3.07 -9.74
C LYS A 27 22.80 -1.71 -9.57
N PRO A 28 23.45 -0.71 -8.94
CA PRO A 28 22.85 0.61 -8.79
C PRO A 28 22.70 1.29 -10.15
N LEU A 29 21.51 1.86 -10.40
CA LEU A 29 21.22 2.65 -11.59
C LEU A 29 21.22 4.14 -11.29
N GLY A 30 20.62 4.52 -10.17
CA GLY A 30 20.49 5.92 -9.80
C GLY A 30 19.68 6.15 -8.54
N ARG A 31 19.48 7.43 -8.22
CA ARG A 31 18.75 7.87 -7.04
C ARG A 31 17.96 9.13 -7.37
N SER A 32 16.66 9.11 -7.07
CA SER A 32 15.75 10.23 -7.31
C SER A 32 15.28 10.84 -5.99
N ALA A 33 15.31 12.16 -5.90
CA ALA A 33 14.74 12.90 -4.78
C ALA A 33 13.20 12.97 -4.94
N VAL A 34 12.48 12.63 -3.87
CA VAL A 34 11.01 12.71 -3.81
C VAL A 34 10.56 13.91 -2.97
N GLY A 35 11.43 14.40 -2.07
CA GLY A 35 11.28 15.69 -1.41
C GLY A 35 10.68 15.65 0.00
N ALA A 36 10.47 14.46 0.58
CA ALA A 36 10.05 14.29 1.97
C ALA A 36 10.29 12.86 2.48
N PRO A 37 10.45 12.66 3.81
CA PRO A 37 10.60 11.34 4.40
C PRO A 37 9.31 10.52 4.41
N GLY A 38 9.44 9.22 4.59
CA GLY A 38 8.33 8.25 4.54
C GLY A 38 8.12 7.75 3.12
N LEU A 39 7.94 6.43 2.94
CA LEU A 39 7.88 5.80 1.62
C LEU A 39 7.33 4.34 1.67
N PRO A 40 6.07 4.06 2.06
CA PRO A 40 5.39 2.97 1.38
C PRO A 40 5.36 3.31 -0.12
N LEU A 41 5.67 2.33 -0.96
CA LEU A 41 5.63 2.48 -2.41
C LEU A 41 4.54 1.57 -2.97
N ALA A 42 3.79 2.07 -3.94
CA ALA A 42 3.02 1.22 -4.85
C ALA A 42 3.47 1.52 -6.29
N VAL A 43 3.63 0.48 -7.10
CA VAL A 43 4.14 0.58 -8.47
C VAL A 43 3.07 0.10 -9.43
N ASP A 44 2.65 0.99 -10.33
CA ASP A 44 1.88 0.60 -11.50
C ASP A 44 2.86 0.38 -12.64
N ALA A 45 3.20 -0.87 -12.88
CA ALA A 45 4.10 -1.22 -13.98
C ALA A 45 3.45 -0.83 -15.31
N ASN A 46 2.18 -1.17 -15.56
CA ASN A 46 1.53 -0.99 -16.87
C ASN A 46 1.56 0.46 -17.36
N ARG A 47 1.43 1.41 -16.43
CA ARG A 47 1.45 2.84 -16.74
C ARG A 47 2.78 3.52 -16.40
N ASP A 48 3.80 2.80 -15.96
CA ASP A 48 5.08 3.38 -15.52
C ASP A 48 4.92 4.48 -14.46
N LEU A 49 4.10 4.21 -13.45
CA LEU A 49 3.85 5.12 -12.33
C LEU A 49 4.35 4.52 -11.02
N VAL A 50 4.88 5.38 -10.16
CA VAL A 50 5.24 5.05 -8.78
C VAL A 50 4.52 6.04 -7.86
N PHE A 51 3.77 5.49 -6.90
CA PHE A 51 3.12 6.24 -5.84
C PHE A 51 3.96 6.12 -4.58
N ALA A 52 4.50 7.25 -4.14
CA ALA A 52 5.33 7.34 -2.95
C ALA A 52 4.56 8.08 -1.85
N GLY A 53 4.20 7.37 -0.78
CA GLY A 53 3.61 7.99 0.39
C GLY A 53 4.67 8.83 1.10
N THR A 54 4.43 10.11 1.36
CA THR A 54 5.36 11.02 2.04
C THR A 54 4.73 11.66 3.27
N SER A 55 5.57 12.01 4.25
CA SER A 55 5.18 12.64 5.51
C SER A 55 5.70 14.08 5.59
N ASN A 56 5.02 14.92 6.37
CA ASN A 56 5.36 16.34 6.57
C ASN A 56 5.47 17.18 5.26
N PRO A 57 4.33 17.44 4.56
CA PRO A 57 2.97 17.05 4.90
C PRO A 57 2.60 15.63 4.42
N ALA A 58 1.61 15.04 5.10
CA ALA A 58 0.99 13.77 4.72
C ALA A 58 0.44 13.83 3.28
N SER A 59 0.96 12.97 2.40
CA SER A 59 0.56 12.99 0.99
C SER A 59 1.03 11.75 0.23
N VAL A 60 0.50 11.56 -0.97
CA VAL A 60 1.09 10.68 -1.99
C VAL A 60 1.70 11.54 -3.09
N THR A 61 2.96 11.29 -3.41
CA THR A 61 3.63 11.87 -4.58
C THR A 61 3.57 10.85 -5.72
N THR A 62 2.94 11.22 -6.84
CA THR A 62 2.94 10.43 -8.06
C THR A 62 4.19 10.75 -8.87
N LEU A 63 4.91 9.72 -9.31
CA LEU A 63 6.14 9.81 -10.08
C LEU A 63 6.00 9.03 -11.39
N ARG A 64 6.51 9.56 -12.49
CA ARG A 64 6.74 8.83 -13.75
C ARG A 64 8.03 8.05 -13.63
N LEU A 65 7.99 6.77 -13.95
CA LEU A 65 9.15 5.89 -14.03
C LEU A 65 9.69 5.82 -15.46
N ASP A 66 10.98 6.08 -15.63
CA ASP A 66 11.73 5.62 -16.79
C ASP A 66 12.31 4.24 -16.46
N ARG A 67 11.76 3.18 -17.06
CA ARG A 67 12.20 1.80 -16.81
C ARG A 67 13.64 1.52 -17.23
N ALA A 68 14.15 2.22 -18.25
CA ALA A 68 15.48 1.96 -18.78
C ALA A 68 16.57 2.50 -17.84
N SER A 69 16.32 3.66 -17.24
CA SER A 69 17.28 4.31 -16.33
C SER A 69 16.95 4.12 -14.85
N GLY A 70 15.73 3.73 -14.51
CA GLY A 70 15.20 3.75 -13.15
C GLY A 70 14.92 5.16 -12.61
N ALA A 71 15.02 6.20 -13.43
CA ALA A 71 14.80 7.57 -13.01
C ALA A 71 13.31 7.84 -12.73
N LEU A 72 13.05 8.63 -11.69
CA LEU A 72 11.71 9.05 -11.29
C LEU A 72 11.53 10.56 -11.47
N THR A 73 10.49 10.95 -12.21
CA THR A 73 10.10 12.34 -12.41
C THR A 73 8.77 12.64 -11.71
N PRO A 74 8.70 13.60 -10.77
CA PRO A 74 7.44 13.96 -10.12
C PRO A 74 6.39 14.46 -11.10
N LEU A 75 5.17 13.94 -11.00
CA LEU A 75 4.00 14.36 -11.79
C LEU A 75 3.04 15.22 -10.96
N GLY A 76 2.89 14.90 -9.68
CA GLY A 76 1.95 15.59 -8.81
C GLY A 76 1.99 15.08 -7.38
N ARG A 77 1.30 15.80 -6.50
CA ARG A 77 1.19 15.47 -5.08
C ARG A 77 -0.26 15.61 -4.65
N TYR A 78 -0.76 14.59 -3.96
CA TYR A 78 -2.11 14.56 -3.41
C TYR A 78 -2.05 14.57 -1.88
N PRO A 79 -2.71 15.53 -1.19
CA PRO A 79 -2.72 15.57 0.27
C PRO A 79 -3.54 14.42 0.85
N LEU A 80 -3.05 13.80 1.92
CA LEU A 80 -3.78 12.77 2.69
C LEU A 80 -4.23 13.32 4.05
N HIS A 81 -5.22 12.68 4.66
CA HIS A 81 -5.65 13.00 6.02
C HIS A 81 -4.66 12.49 7.09
N GLY A 82 -3.82 11.50 6.75
CA GLY A 82 -2.82 10.93 7.66
C GLY A 82 -1.51 10.52 6.98
N ASN A 83 -0.45 10.40 7.77
CA ASN A 83 0.85 9.98 7.24
C ASN A 83 0.76 8.53 6.73
N PRO A 84 1.06 8.28 5.45
CA PRO A 84 0.88 6.96 4.85
C PRO A 84 1.90 5.97 5.45
N THR A 85 1.41 4.80 5.83
CA THR A 85 2.19 3.68 6.39
C THR A 85 2.21 2.49 5.42
N TYR A 86 1.17 2.36 4.59
CA TYR A 86 1.07 1.32 3.56
C TYR A 86 0.31 1.86 2.35
N LEU A 87 0.70 1.42 1.16
CA LEU A 87 0.02 1.70 -0.10
C LEU A 87 -0.14 0.42 -0.90
N THR A 88 -1.28 0.23 -1.54
CA THR A 88 -1.51 -0.86 -2.50
C THR A 88 -2.41 -0.38 -3.63
N LEU A 89 -2.22 -0.95 -4.82
CA LEU A 89 -3.06 -0.70 -5.99
C LEU A 89 -4.06 -1.84 -6.18
N SER A 90 -5.21 -1.53 -6.77
CA SER A 90 -6.03 -2.55 -7.46
C SER A 90 -5.25 -3.16 -8.64
N SER A 91 -5.65 -4.34 -9.08
CA SER A 91 -4.97 -5.08 -10.16
C SER A 91 -4.93 -4.32 -11.49
N ASP A 92 -5.95 -3.50 -11.76
CA ASP A 92 -6.03 -2.62 -12.93
C ASP A 92 -5.31 -1.26 -12.73
N GLY A 93 -4.84 -0.99 -11.50
CA GLY A 93 -4.25 0.27 -11.08
C GLY A 93 -5.26 1.41 -10.92
N GLY A 94 -6.55 1.21 -11.13
CA GLY A 94 -7.58 2.24 -11.08
C GLY A 94 -7.81 2.83 -9.68
N LEU A 95 -7.47 2.09 -8.64
CA LEU A 95 -7.58 2.49 -7.23
C LEU A 95 -6.23 2.37 -6.52
N LEU A 96 -5.95 3.30 -5.62
CA LEU A 96 -4.85 3.29 -4.68
C LEU A 96 -5.42 3.35 -3.25
N LEU A 97 -5.14 2.35 -2.43
CA LEU A 97 -5.57 2.29 -1.05
C LEU A 97 -4.40 2.63 -0.12
N ASN A 98 -4.71 3.39 0.94
CA ASN A 98 -3.77 3.87 1.94
C ASN A 98 -4.19 3.44 3.34
N ALA A 99 -3.21 3.13 4.19
CA ALA A 99 -3.37 3.04 5.64
C ALA A 99 -2.43 4.01 6.35
N SER A 100 -2.91 4.67 7.41
CA SER A 100 -2.13 5.60 8.23
C SER A 100 -2.10 5.18 9.70
N TYR A 101 -0.89 4.98 10.23
CA TYR A 101 -0.71 4.42 11.57
C TYR A 101 -1.03 5.40 12.69
N HIS A 102 -0.53 6.64 12.63
CA HIS A 102 -0.74 7.57 13.75
C HIS A 102 -2.14 8.15 13.80
N GLN A 103 -2.74 8.37 12.63
CA GLN A 103 -4.10 8.89 12.50
C GLN A 103 -5.15 7.78 12.58
N GLY A 104 -4.79 6.52 12.30
CA GLY A 104 -5.71 5.40 12.30
C GLY A 104 -6.71 5.45 11.15
N LEU A 105 -6.32 6.02 10.00
CA LEU A 105 -7.22 6.21 8.86
C LEU A 105 -6.87 5.28 7.71
N GLY A 106 -7.91 4.74 7.08
CA GLY A 106 -7.85 4.04 5.81
C GLY A 106 -8.52 4.88 4.73
N GLU A 107 -7.88 5.07 3.58
CA GLU A 107 -8.37 5.94 2.50
C GLU A 107 -8.34 5.19 1.16
N VAL A 108 -9.35 5.42 0.32
CA VAL A 108 -9.40 4.94 -1.07
C VAL A 108 -9.27 6.15 -1.99
N LEU A 109 -8.33 6.06 -2.94
CA LEU A 109 -8.11 7.08 -3.95
C LEU A 109 -8.33 6.49 -5.34
N ARG A 110 -9.01 7.22 -6.21
CA ARG A 110 -9.06 6.91 -7.64
C ARG A 110 -7.80 7.42 -8.34
N VAL A 111 -7.28 6.62 -9.26
CA VAL A 111 -6.10 6.92 -10.07
C VAL A 111 -6.55 7.20 -11.51
N GLY A 112 -6.52 8.46 -11.92
CA GLY A 112 -6.80 8.85 -13.30
C GLY A 112 -5.68 8.41 -14.26
N ASP A 113 -5.94 8.46 -15.57
CA ASP A 113 -5.02 7.99 -16.62
C ASP A 113 -3.62 8.62 -16.55
N ASN A 114 -3.53 9.87 -16.09
CA ASN A 114 -2.28 10.60 -15.93
C ASN A 114 -1.63 10.43 -14.55
N GLY A 115 -2.15 9.52 -13.71
CA GLY A 115 -1.69 9.32 -12.33
C GLY A 115 -2.18 10.36 -11.32
N THR A 116 -3.16 11.19 -11.71
CA THR A 116 -3.83 12.12 -10.79
C THR A 116 -4.68 11.37 -9.79
N LEU A 117 -4.63 11.78 -8.53
CA LEU A 117 -5.37 11.14 -7.44
C LEU A 117 -6.57 11.98 -7.02
N SER A 118 -7.66 11.31 -6.64
CA SER A 118 -8.84 11.92 -6.03
C SER A 118 -9.47 10.97 -5.00
N ALA A 119 -9.95 11.49 -3.88
CA ALA A 119 -10.62 10.68 -2.87
C ALA A 119 -11.88 9.99 -3.40
N VAL A 120 -12.16 8.80 -2.86
CA VAL A 120 -13.42 8.09 -2.96
C VAL A 120 -13.96 7.89 -1.55
N GLY A 121 -15.20 8.33 -1.31
CA GLY A 121 -15.84 8.30 0.00
C GLY A 121 -15.07 9.05 1.11
N ASP A 122 -15.50 8.80 2.34
CA ASP A 122 -14.82 9.28 3.55
C ASP A 122 -13.80 8.24 4.06
N PRO A 123 -12.72 8.66 4.74
CA PRO A 123 -11.79 7.74 5.37
C PRO A 123 -12.48 6.84 6.42
N ILE A 124 -12.09 5.57 6.47
CA ILE A 124 -12.45 4.68 7.59
C ILE A 124 -11.50 4.88 8.77
N ALA A 125 -11.92 4.49 9.98
CA ALA A 125 -11.13 4.69 11.19
C ALA A 125 -11.02 3.45 12.08
N TYR A 126 -9.79 3.04 12.40
CA TYR A 126 -9.44 2.07 13.43
C TYR A 126 -8.09 2.46 14.06
N ARG A 127 -7.81 2.06 15.30
CA ARG A 127 -6.56 2.47 15.97
C ARG A 127 -5.35 1.86 15.28
N ASN A 128 -4.44 2.70 14.81
CA ASN A 128 -3.16 2.24 14.29
C ASN A 128 -3.30 1.27 13.09
N LEU A 129 -4.12 1.63 12.11
CA LEU A 129 -4.13 0.95 10.82
C LEU A 129 -2.73 0.91 10.21
N HIS A 130 -2.20 -0.29 10.00
CA HIS A 130 -0.81 -0.48 9.59
C HIS A 130 -0.68 -0.96 8.15
N SER A 131 -1.63 -1.73 7.62
CA SER A 131 -1.62 -2.16 6.23
C SER A 131 -3.03 -2.34 5.68
N VAL A 132 -3.11 -2.41 4.35
CA VAL A 132 -4.34 -2.73 3.63
C VAL A 132 -3.99 -3.58 2.41
N GLN A 133 -4.77 -4.62 2.12
CA GLN A 133 -4.57 -5.47 0.95
C GLN A 133 -5.92 -5.82 0.30
N LEU A 134 -5.95 -5.87 -1.04
CA LEU A 134 -7.12 -6.31 -1.80
C LEU A 134 -7.12 -7.83 -1.97
N SER A 135 -8.30 -8.40 -2.17
CA SER A 135 -8.45 -9.76 -2.71
C SER A 135 -7.96 -9.83 -4.16
N PRO A 136 -7.59 -11.02 -4.68
CA PRO A 136 -7.08 -11.17 -6.05
C PRO A 136 -8.03 -10.70 -7.15
N ASP A 137 -9.33 -10.63 -6.87
CA ASP A 137 -10.39 -10.14 -7.75
C ASP A 137 -10.77 -8.66 -7.52
N ASP A 138 -10.06 -7.97 -6.63
CA ASP A 138 -10.31 -6.60 -6.17
C ASP A 138 -11.71 -6.35 -5.58
N ALA A 139 -12.52 -7.39 -5.35
CA ALA A 139 -13.88 -7.25 -4.85
C ALA A 139 -13.94 -6.97 -3.34
N PHE A 140 -12.84 -7.19 -2.61
CA PHE A 140 -12.73 -7.01 -1.18
C PHE A 140 -11.39 -6.39 -0.79
N CYS A 141 -11.37 -5.68 0.33
CA CYS A 141 -10.12 -5.22 0.93
C CYS A 141 -10.12 -5.40 2.45
N TYR A 142 -8.92 -5.59 2.98
CA TYR A 142 -8.68 -5.95 4.38
C TYR A 142 -7.71 -4.95 5.00
N PHE A 143 -8.18 -4.17 5.97
CA PHE A 143 -7.37 -3.21 6.71
C PHE A 143 -6.93 -3.84 8.04
N VAL A 144 -5.62 -3.87 8.29
CA VAL A 144 -5.07 -4.43 9.53
C VAL A 144 -4.91 -3.33 10.56
N SER A 145 -5.66 -3.45 11.66
CA SER A 145 -5.58 -2.55 12.81
C SER A 145 -4.63 -3.13 13.85
N LEU A 146 -3.43 -2.58 13.93
CA LEU A 146 -2.45 -2.99 14.93
C LEU A 146 -2.93 -2.65 16.34
N GLY A 147 -3.60 -1.50 16.51
CA GLY A 147 -3.96 -0.94 17.81
C GLY A 147 -5.22 -1.54 18.41
N ASP A 148 -6.05 -2.19 17.58
CA ASP A 148 -7.28 -2.87 18.02
C ASP A 148 -7.17 -4.41 17.95
N ASP A 149 -6.00 -4.96 17.60
CA ASP A 149 -5.78 -6.39 17.41
C ASP A 149 -6.85 -7.04 16.49
N LEU A 150 -7.07 -6.47 15.30
CA LEU A 150 -8.08 -6.98 14.35
C LEU A 150 -7.73 -6.73 12.88
N VAL A 151 -8.48 -7.40 12.02
CA VAL A 151 -8.57 -7.12 10.58
C VAL A 151 -9.99 -6.63 10.28
N ALA A 152 -10.13 -5.43 9.73
CA ALA A 152 -11.39 -4.90 9.24
C ALA A 152 -11.60 -5.28 7.78
N GLN A 153 -12.82 -5.68 7.42
CA GLN A 153 -13.13 -6.28 6.13
C GLN A 153 -14.27 -5.56 5.41
N TYR A 154 -14.04 -5.22 4.15
CA TYR A 154 -14.95 -4.45 3.32
C TYR A 154 -15.10 -5.10 1.94
N ALA A 155 -16.31 -5.09 1.40
CA ALA A 155 -16.52 -5.18 -0.05
C ALA A 155 -16.08 -3.85 -0.67
N LEU A 156 -15.39 -3.95 -1.80
CA LEU A 156 -14.89 -2.81 -2.58
C LEU A 156 -15.64 -2.79 -3.91
N SER A 157 -16.35 -1.69 -4.18
CA SER A 157 -16.99 -1.52 -5.49
C SER A 157 -15.96 -1.14 -6.54
N THR A 158 -16.30 -1.32 -7.82
CA THR A 158 -15.48 -0.83 -8.95
C THR A 158 -15.28 0.68 -8.92
N ASP A 159 -16.15 1.42 -8.21
CA ASP A 159 -16.00 2.85 -8.04
C ASP A 159 -15.12 3.25 -6.85
N GLY A 160 -14.67 2.28 -6.06
CA GLY A 160 -13.83 2.46 -4.88
C GLY A 160 -14.60 2.64 -3.57
N GLU A 161 -15.93 2.53 -3.60
CA GLU A 161 -16.76 2.66 -2.39
C GLU A 161 -16.61 1.43 -1.50
N LEU A 162 -16.46 1.67 -0.20
CA LEU A 162 -16.28 0.63 0.82
C LEU A 162 -17.60 0.30 1.51
N THR A 163 -17.98 -0.98 1.51
CA THR A 163 -19.12 -1.49 2.31
C THR A 163 -18.60 -2.49 3.35
N PRO A 164 -18.78 -2.25 4.66
CA PRO A 164 -18.38 -3.21 5.68
C PRO A 164 -19.05 -4.57 5.44
N LEU A 165 -18.30 -5.67 5.61
CA LEU A 165 -18.89 -7.01 5.58
C LEU A 165 -19.62 -7.33 6.91
N ASP A 166 -20.26 -8.50 6.97
CA ASP A 166 -20.81 -9.06 8.21
C ASP A 166 -20.12 -10.41 8.52
N PRO A 167 -19.32 -10.51 9.60
CA PRO A 167 -18.96 -9.43 10.52
C PRO A 167 -18.07 -8.36 9.87
N PRO A 168 -18.03 -7.12 10.37
CA PRO A 168 -17.19 -6.06 9.79
C PRO A 168 -15.70 -6.21 10.12
N THR A 169 -15.38 -7.02 11.12
CA THR A 169 -14.01 -7.27 11.58
C THR A 169 -13.81 -8.72 12.01
N VAL A 170 -12.56 -9.16 11.99
CA VAL A 170 -12.10 -10.43 12.54
C VAL A 170 -10.99 -10.16 13.55
N GLY A 171 -11.13 -10.68 14.76
CA GLY A 171 -10.16 -10.46 15.83
C GLY A 171 -8.85 -11.24 15.65
N ALA A 172 -7.79 -10.69 16.23
CA ALA A 172 -6.51 -11.35 16.48
C ALA A 172 -6.34 -11.57 18.01
N PRO A 173 -5.41 -12.43 18.45
CA PRO A 173 -5.11 -12.59 19.86
C PRO A 173 -4.73 -11.26 20.51
N ALA A 174 -5.29 -10.97 21.69
CA ALA A 174 -5.05 -9.70 22.38
C ALA A 174 -3.56 -9.45 22.63
N GLY A 175 -3.12 -8.23 22.30
CA GLY A 175 -1.74 -7.77 22.45
C GLY A 175 -0.75 -8.33 21.43
N CYS A 176 -1.21 -9.01 20.37
CA CYS A 176 -0.29 -9.55 19.37
C CYS A 176 0.25 -8.46 18.41
N GLY A 177 -0.52 -7.39 18.18
CA GLY A 177 -0.15 -6.32 17.27
C GLY A 177 -0.11 -6.78 15.81
N PRO A 178 -1.23 -7.17 15.18
CA PRO A 178 -1.23 -7.59 13.77
C PRO A 178 -0.77 -6.43 12.88
N ARG A 179 0.07 -6.71 11.88
CA ARG A 179 0.82 -5.65 11.17
C ARG A 179 0.58 -5.65 9.66
N HIS A 180 1.13 -6.64 8.94
CA HIS A 180 0.99 -6.77 7.49
C HIS A 180 0.21 -8.04 7.15
N ILE A 181 -0.61 -7.96 6.12
CA ILE A 181 -1.42 -9.07 5.59
C ILE A 181 -1.01 -9.38 4.15
N VAL A 182 -1.02 -10.66 3.80
CA VAL A 182 -0.97 -11.13 2.41
C VAL A 182 -2.07 -12.15 2.18
N LEU A 183 -2.62 -12.17 0.97
CA LEU A 183 -3.56 -13.20 0.53
C LEU A 183 -2.84 -14.17 -0.41
N ASP A 184 -3.27 -15.43 -0.39
CA ASP A 184 -2.80 -16.40 -1.37
C ASP A 184 -3.42 -16.13 -2.76
N SER A 185 -2.82 -16.71 -3.80
CA SER A 185 -3.29 -16.48 -5.17
C SER A 185 -4.70 -17.01 -5.44
N SER A 186 -5.17 -17.99 -4.67
CA SER A 186 -6.55 -18.48 -4.76
C SER A 186 -7.56 -17.58 -4.04
N GLY A 187 -7.10 -16.65 -3.20
CA GLY A 187 -7.95 -15.78 -2.40
C GLY A 187 -8.73 -16.53 -1.31
N THR A 188 -8.29 -17.71 -0.89
CA THR A 188 -8.96 -18.51 0.15
C THR A 188 -8.26 -18.44 1.51
N SER A 189 -7.05 -17.90 1.55
CA SER A 189 -6.25 -17.76 2.77
C SER A 189 -5.64 -16.38 2.88
N ALA A 190 -5.66 -15.86 4.11
CA ALA A 190 -4.92 -14.66 4.50
C ALA A 190 -3.91 -14.99 5.59
N TYR A 191 -2.72 -14.41 5.48
CA TYR A 191 -1.63 -14.56 6.45
C TYR A 191 -1.27 -13.20 7.02
N VAL A 192 -1.32 -13.06 8.34
CA VAL A 192 -1.06 -11.80 9.04
C VAL A 192 0.15 -11.96 9.96
N ILE A 193 1.22 -11.21 9.72
CA ILE A 193 2.37 -11.14 10.62
C ILE A 193 2.03 -10.23 11.81
N THR A 194 2.43 -10.61 13.01
CA THR A 194 2.24 -9.83 14.23
C THR A 194 3.55 -9.18 14.68
N GLU A 195 3.51 -7.88 14.98
CA GLU A 195 4.68 -7.08 15.37
C GLU A 195 5.16 -7.41 16.78
N TYR A 196 4.24 -7.57 17.73
CA TYR A 196 4.60 -7.71 19.13
C TYR A 196 4.85 -9.16 19.52
N SER A 197 4.06 -10.10 18.99
CA SER A 197 4.24 -11.52 19.30
C SER A 197 5.15 -12.29 18.34
N GLY A 198 5.47 -11.74 17.16
CA GLY A 198 6.37 -12.38 16.19
C GLY A 198 5.81 -13.66 15.57
N GLN A 199 4.50 -13.73 15.33
CA GLN A 199 3.78 -14.89 14.83
C GLN A 199 3.13 -14.60 13.47
N VAL A 200 2.86 -15.65 12.69
CA VAL A 200 2.01 -15.56 11.50
C VAL A 200 0.67 -16.19 11.83
N LEU A 201 -0.38 -15.37 11.84
CA LEU A 201 -1.76 -15.81 11.94
C LEU A 201 -2.24 -16.25 10.57
N HIS A 202 -3.03 -17.33 10.53
CA HIS A 202 -3.71 -17.78 9.33
C HIS A 202 -5.21 -17.63 9.50
N TYR A 203 -5.85 -16.99 8.53
CA TYR A 203 -7.29 -16.87 8.42
C TYR A 203 -7.76 -17.53 7.13
N ARG A 204 -8.86 -18.28 7.21
CA ARG A 204 -9.56 -18.75 6.01
C ARG A 204 -10.51 -17.65 5.54
N ARG A 205 -10.42 -17.28 4.27
CA ARG A 205 -11.37 -16.40 3.59
C ARG A 205 -12.49 -17.26 2.99
N ASP A 206 -13.73 -16.87 3.23
CA ASP A 206 -14.91 -17.41 2.54
C ASP A 206 -15.17 -16.49 1.34
N PRO A 207 -14.88 -16.93 0.10
CA PRO A 207 -14.96 -16.10 -1.10
C PRO A 207 -16.38 -15.77 -1.55
#